data_AF-A0A4Q2T186-F1
#
_entry.id   AF-A0A4Q2T186-F1
#
_cell.length_a   1.000
_cell.length_b   1.000
_cell.length_c   1.000
_cell.angle_alpha   90.00
_cell.angle_beta   90.00
_cell.angle_gamma   90.00
#
_symmetry.space_group_name_H-M   'P 1'
#
loop_
_entity.id
_entity.type
_entity.pdbx_description
1 polymer ?
#
loop_
_entity_poly.entity_id
_entity_poly.type
_entity_poly.pdbx_seq_one_letter_code
_entity_poly.pdbx_strand_id
1 'polypeptide(L)'
;MNKAISICGELVETGHRLLQRVYYEDTDFSGLVYHARYLHFLERGRTDYLRCLGVEQSTLLGIDDEGLVFVVHRMEIDFKSPARMDDVLEISTTTTKAGGAKMVLKQEIRRGEQLLIAAKVTIAVVNRLGRPRRLPETLAAQFLTSSAQAPH
;
A
#
# COMPACT_ATOMS: atom_id res chain seq x y z
N MET A 1 2.61 1.44 30.47
CA MET A 1 1.45 1.18 29.58
C MET A 1 1.97 0.41 28.38
N ASN A 2 1.50 -0.82 28.17
CA ASN A 2 1.92 -1.62 27.01
C ASN A 2 1.30 -1.00 25.75
N LYS A 3 2.11 -0.38 24.90
CA LYS A 3 1.65 0.10 23.59
C LYS A 3 1.24 -1.13 22.78
N ALA A 4 -0.04 -1.26 22.45
CA ALA A 4 -0.51 -2.36 21.63
C ALA A 4 0.26 -2.37 20.30
N ILE A 5 0.76 -3.54 19.90
CA ILE A 5 1.47 -3.70 18.62
C ILE A 5 0.42 -3.65 17.51
N SER A 6 0.51 -2.61 16.67
CA SER A 6 -0.33 -2.48 15.48
C SER A 6 0.24 -3.33 14.35
N ILE A 7 -0.48 -4.39 13.97
CA ILE A 7 -0.08 -5.25 12.84
C ILE A 7 -0.26 -4.57 11.48
N CYS A 8 -1.12 -3.55 11.39
CA CYS A 8 -1.30 -2.79 10.17
C CYS A 8 -0.31 -1.62 10.03
N GLY A 9 0.74 -1.57 10.86
CA GLY A 9 1.70 -0.49 10.83
C GLY A 9 1.12 0.82 11.37
N GLU A 10 1.60 1.94 10.84
CA GLU A 10 1.25 3.27 11.33
C GLU A 10 1.13 4.30 10.20
N LEU A 11 0.28 5.31 10.40
CA LEU A 11 0.30 6.52 9.58
C LEU A 11 1.52 7.33 9.98
N VAL A 12 2.24 7.80 8.97
CA VAL A 12 3.32 8.76 9.10
C VAL A 12 2.92 10.02 8.37
N GLU A 13 3.66 11.09 8.58
CA GLU A 13 3.40 12.40 7.97
C GLU A 13 3.10 12.36 6.46
N THR A 14 3.81 11.51 5.72
CA THR A 14 3.77 11.41 4.26
C THR A 14 2.97 10.21 3.75
N GLY A 15 2.28 9.47 4.62
CA GLY A 15 1.45 8.33 4.25
C GLY A 15 1.41 7.24 5.30
N HIS A 16 1.89 6.06 4.96
CA HIS A 16 1.84 4.86 5.79
C HIS A 16 3.13 4.06 5.73
N ARG A 17 3.46 3.43 6.87
CA ARG A 17 4.59 2.54 7.01
C ARG A 17 4.16 1.19 7.59
N LEU A 18 4.60 0.11 6.96
CA LEU A 18 4.45 -1.27 7.42
C LEU A 18 5.82 -1.96 7.50
N LEU A 19 6.06 -2.73 8.57
CA LEU A 19 7.24 -3.57 8.69
C LEU A 19 6.91 -5.03 8.39
N GLN A 20 7.69 -5.68 7.53
CA GLN A 20 7.56 -7.10 7.24
C GLN A 20 8.91 -7.81 7.27
N ARG A 21 8.94 -9.03 7.82
CA ARG A 21 10.09 -9.93 7.76
C ARG A 21 10.05 -10.71 6.46
N VAL A 22 11.20 -10.90 5.82
CA VAL A 22 11.36 -11.88 4.74
C VAL A 22 11.45 -13.28 5.33
N TYR A 23 10.55 -14.17 4.89
CA TYR A 23 10.53 -15.57 5.28
C TYR A 23 11.03 -16.47 4.14
N TYR A 24 11.22 -17.76 4.45
CA TYR A 24 11.72 -18.74 3.48
C TYR A 24 10.84 -18.80 2.21
N GLU A 25 9.51 -18.72 2.39
CA GLU A 25 8.53 -18.68 1.29
C GLU A 25 8.64 -17.47 0.36
N ASP A 26 9.38 -16.44 0.77
CA ASP A 26 9.61 -15.25 -0.05
C ASP A 26 10.81 -15.39 -0.97
N THR A 27 11.65 -16.41 -0.77
CA THR A 27 12.92 -16.60 -1.47
C THR A 27 12.83 -17.59 -2.64
N ASP A 28 13.75 -17.50 -3.59
CA ASP A 28 13.93 -18.47 -4.67
C ASP A 28 15.32 -19.15 -4.64
N PHE A 29 15.60 -19.97 -5.66
CA PHE A 29 16.85 -20.73 -5.76
C PHE A 29 18.13 -19.87 -5.75
N SER A 30 18.02 -18.56 -6.00
CA SER A 30 19.15 -17.62 -5.94
C SER A 30 19.54 -17.25 -4.51
N GLY A 31 18.72 -17.61 -3.51
CA GLY A 31 18.89 -17.17 -2.11
C GLY A 31 18.47 -15.71 -1.87
N LEU A 32 17.82 -15.08 -2.85
CA LEU A 32 17.24 -13.74 -2.77
C LEU A 32 15.71 -13.83 -2.75
N VAL A 33 15.06 -12.73 -2.39
CA VAL A 33 13.60 -12.61 -2.54
C VAL A 33 13.19 -12.74 -4.01
N TYR A 34 12.25 -13.65 -4.28
CA TYR A 34 11.68 -13.83 -5.61
C TYR A 34 10.97 -12.56 -6.07
N HIS A 35 11.25 -12.10 -7.29
CA HIS A 35 10.78 -10.80 -7.78
C HIS A 35 9.25 -10.58 -7.66
N ALA A 36 8.43 -11.62 -7.84
CA ALA A 36 6.98 -11.50 -7.71
C ALA A 36 6.52 -11.32 -6.24
N ARG A 37 7.30 -11.75 -5.26
CA ARG A 37 6.97 -11.58 -3.82
C ARG A 37 6.94 -10.12 -3.39
N TYR A 38 7.68 -9.25 -4.08
CA TYR A 38 7.56 -7.82 -3.86
C TYR A 38 6.15 -7.28 -4.16
N LEU A 39 5.38 -7.90 -5.07
CA LEU A 39 3.97 -7.52 -5.28
C LEU A 39 3.12 -7.78 -4.03
N HIS A 40 3.38 -8.88 -3.33
CA HIS A 40 2.68 -9.23 -2.08
C HIS A 40 3.04 -8.26 -0.95
N PHE A 41 4.32 -7.93 -0.79
CA PHE A 41 4.75 -6.91 0.18
C PHE A 41 4.09 -5.57 -0.08
N LEU A 42 4.09 -5.12 -1.34
CA LEU A 42 3.46 -3.88 -1.76
C LEU A 42 1.94 -3.91 -1.54
N GLU A 43 1.27 -5.03 -1.82
CA GLU A 43 -0.17 -5.20 -1.57
C GLU A 43 -0.51 -5.10 -0.09
N ARG A 44 0.22 -5.82 0.77
CA ARG A 44 0.02 -5.75 2.23
C ARG A 44 0.17 -4.32 2.73
N GLY A 45 1.16 -3.56 2.23
CA GLY A 45 1.29 -2.13 2.51
C GLY A 45 0.05 -1.32 2.14
N ARG A 46 -0.55 -1.54 0.97
CA ARG A 46 -1.78 -0.83 0.55
C ARG A 46 -3.00 -1.21 1.38
N THR A 47 -3.16 -2.50 1.67
CA THR A 47 -4.29 -3.01 2.47
C THR A 47 -4.22 -2.51 3.90
N ASP A 48 -3.03 -2.48 4.50
CA ASP A 48 -2.83 -2.01 5.86
C ASP A 48 -2.92 -0.48 5.96
N TYR A 49 -2.50 0.25 4.93
CA TYR A 49 -2.76 1.68 4.82
C TYR A 49 -4.26 2.00 4.86
N LEU A 50 -5.07 1.28 4.08
CA LEU A 50 -6.54 1.40 4.12
C LEU A 50 -7.07 1.19 5.55
N ARG A 51 -6.61 0.15 6.24
CA ARG A 51 -7.04 -0.15 7.62
C ARG A 51 -6.65 0.98 8.59
N CYS A 52 -5.45 1.55 8.45
CA CYS A 52 -5.01 2.70 9.25
C CYS A 52 -5.85 3.97 9.00
N LEU A 53 -6.42 4.13 7.81
CA LEU A 53 -7.37 5.21 7.51
C LEU A 53 -8.80 4.94 8.03
N GLY A 54 -9.02 3.82 8.74
CA GLY A 54 -10.33 3.41 9.24
C GLY A 54 -11.20 2.75 8.18
N VAL A 55 -10.60 2.30 7.07
CA VAL A 55 -11.32 1.76 5.93
C VAL A 55 -10.96 0.29 5.75
N GLU A 56 -11.89 -0.60 6.06
CA GLU A 56 -11.75 -2.01 5.70
C GLU A 56 -12.26 -2.27 4.29
N GLN A 57 -11.47 -3.01 3.50
CA GLN A 57 -11.82 -3.31 2.11
C GLN A 57 -13.14 -4.10 1.99
N SER A 58 -13.43 -4.96 2.96
CA SER A 58 -14.72 -5.66 3.10
C SER A 58 -15.89 -4.70 3.26
N THR A 59 -15.73 -3.64 4.05
CA THR A 59 -16.76 -2.62 4.28
C THR A 59 -17.02 -1.79 3.03
N LEU A 60 -16.00 -1.51 2.21
CA LEU A 60 -16.16 -0.76 0.96
C LEU A 60 -17.05 -1.47 -0.05
N LEU A 61 -17.03 -2.80 -0.08
CA LEU A 61 -17.95 -3.57 -0.91
C LEU A 61 -19.40 -3.29 -0.51
N GLY A 62 -19.69 -3.13 0.79
CA GLY A 62 -21.03 -2.94 1.36
C GLY A 62 -21.48 -1.50 1.55
N ILE A 63 -20.73 -0.51 1.05
CA ILE A 63 -21.02 0.92 1.31
C ILE A 63 -22.37 1.37 0.72
N ASP A 64 -22.83 0.71 -0.35
CA ASP A 64 -24.15 0.83 -0.98
C ASP A 64 -24.38 -0.34 -1.96
N ASP A 65 -25.48 -0.29 -2.71
CA ASP A 65 -25.89 -1.32 -3.68
C ASP A 65 -24.86 -1.56 -4.80
N GLU A 66 -24.12 -0.53 -5.19
CA GLU A 66 -23.11 -0.63 -6.24
C GLU A 66 -21.78 -1.17 -5.71
N GLY A 67 -21.44 -0.89 -4.44
CA GLY A 67 -20.17 -1.22 -3.81
C GLY A 67 -18.97 -0.50 -4.42
N LEU A 68 -17.87 -0.42 -3.68
CA LEU A 68 -16.64 0.22 -4.11
C LEU A 68 -15.48 -0.78 -4.08
N VAL A 69 -14.83 -0.94 -5.23
CA VAL A 69 -13.73 -1.90 -5.42
C VAL A 69 -12.52 -1.17 -5.98
N PHE A 70 -11.34 -1.48 -5.42
CA PHE A 70 -10.05 -1.00 -5.90
C PHE A 70 -9.37 -2.09 -6.71
N VAL A 71 -9.04 -1.78 -7.97
CA VAL A 71 -8.37 -2.70 -8.89
C VAL A 71 -7.06 -2.09 -9.35
N VAL A 72 -5.95 -2.83 -9.29
CA VAL A 72 -4.67 -2.38 -9.86
C VAL A 72 -4.80 -2.34 -11.38
N HIS A 73 -4.72 -1.15 -11.97
CA HIS A 73 -4.82 -0.94 -13.41
C HIS A 73 -3.45 -0.90 -14.10
N ARG A 74 -2.46 -0.28 -13.45
CA ARG A 74 -1.07 -0.22 -13.93
C ARG A 74 -0.12 -0.23 -12.74
N MET A 75 1.00 -0.93 -12.90
CA MET A 75 2.10 -0.89 -11.94
C MET A 75 3.42 -0.73 -12.68
N GLU A 76 4.26 0.20 -12.20
CA GLU A 76 5.62 0.44 -12.68
C GLU A 76 6.55 0.13 -11.51
N ILE A 77 7.52 -0.76 -11.70
CA ILE A 77 8.37 -1.26 -10.61
C ILE A 77 9.82 -1.25 -11.05
N ASP A 78 10.65 -0.59 -10.25
CA ASP A 78 12.10 -0.64 -10.36
C ASP A 78 12.67 -1.54 -9.26
N PHE A 79 13.44 -2.54 -9.66
CA PHE A 79 14.22 -3.39 -8.76
C PHE A 79 15.63 -2.82 -8.63
N LYS A 80 15.95 -2.21 -7.48
CA LYS A 80 17.23 -1.51 -7.25
C LYS A 80 18.25 -2.37 -6.51
N SER A 81 17.81 -3.16 -5.53
CA SER A 81 18.67 -4.07 -4.77
C SER A 81 17.84 -5.22 -4.18
N PRO A 82 18.40 -6.43 -4.06
CA PRO A 82 17.67 -7.57 -3.51
C PRO A 82 17.60 -7.55 -1.98
N ALA A 83 16.56 -8.20 -1.44
CA ALA A 83 16.45 -8.62 -0.05
C ALA A 83 16.81 -10.11 0.11
N ARG A 84 17.10 -10.53 1.34
CA ARG A 84 17.43 -11.92 1.72
C ARG A 84 16.54 -12.39 2.86
N MET A 85 16.58 -13.69 3.11
CA MET A 85 16.00 -14.31 4.31
C MET A 85 16.36 -13.49 5.56
N ASP A 86 15.39 -13.33 6.45
CA ASP A 86 15.48 -12.58 7.70
C ASP A 86 15.68 -11.06 7.57
N ASP A 87 15.76 -10.46 6.38
CA ASP A 87 15.72 -9.00 6.25
C ASP A 87 14.39 -8.45 6.81
N VAL A 88 14.45 -7.31 7.51
CA VAL A 88 13.25 -6.52 7.85
C VAL A 88 13.07 -5.45 6.79
N LEU A 89 11.93 -5.51 6.14
CA LEU A 89 11.51 -4.58 5.12
C LEU A 89 10.62 -3.51 5.72
N GLU A 90 10.90 -2.26 5.40
CA GLU A 90 9.98 -1.13 5.56
C GLU A 90 9.26 -0.90 4.24
N ILE A 91 7.94 -1.06 4.23
CA ILE A 91 7.07 -0.79 3.10
C ILE A 91 6.37 0.55 3.36
N SER A 92 6.71 1.55 2.55
CA SER A 92 6.12 2.88 2.62
C SER A 92 5.10 3.05 1.51
N THR A 93 3.91 3.58 1.84
CA THR A 93 2.83 3.82 0.89
C THR A 93 2.33 5.26 1.01
N THR A 94 2.40 6.01 -0.09
CA THR A 94 1.98 7.41 -0.15
C THR A 94 0.98 7.62 -1.29
N THR A 95 -0.12 8.30 -1.01
CA THR A 95 -1.04 8.73 -2.06
C THR A 95 -0.50 9.98 -2.73
N THR A 96 -0.35 9.93 -4.06
CA THR A 96 0.05 11.10 -4.87
C THR A 96 -1.13 11.73 -5.61
N LYS A 97 -2.20 10.96 -5.81
CA LYS A 97 -3.45 11.42 -6.41
C LYS A 97 -4.61 10.55 -5.96
N ALA A 98 -5.73 11.17 -5.57
CA ALA A 98 -6.99 10.47 -5.33
C ALA A 98 -8.16 11.32 -5.84
N GLY A 99 -9.05 10.73 -6.65
CA GLY A 99 -10.26 11.41 -7.13
C GLY A 99 -10.75 10.89 -8.49
N GLY A 100 -12.00 11.22 -8.84
CA GLY A 100 -12.63 10.64 -10.02
C GLY A 100 -12.71 9.11 -9.88
N ALA A 101 -12.44 8.37 -10.95
CA ALA A 101 -12.43 6.90 -10.93
C ALA A 101 -11.03 6.29 -10.77
N LYS A 102 -10.06 7.02 -10.18
CA LYS A 102 -8.69 6.53 -10.03
C LYS A 102 -7.94 7.08 -8.83
N MET A 103 -6.92 6.34 -8.41
CA MET A 103 -5.91 6.76 -7.44
C MET A 103 -4.51 6.43 -7.97
N VAL A 104 -3.51 7.17 -7.53
CA VAL A 104 -2.10 6.91 -7.82
C VAL A 104 -1.33 6.88 -6.51
N LEU A 105 -0.69 5.74 -6.24
CA LEU A 105 0.15 5.52 -5.07
C LEU A 105 1.62 5.45 -5.49
N LYS A 106 2.49 6.00 -4.65
CA LYS A 106 3.92 5.72 -4.66
C LYS A 106 4.19 4.74 -3.53
N GLN A 107 4.95 3.68 -3.81
CA GLN A 107 5.40 2.75 -2.78
C GLN A 107 6.91 2.54 -2.87
N GLU A 108 7.54 2.38 -1.71
CA GLU A 108 8.95 2.03 -1.60
C GLU A 108 9.10 0.84 -0.65
N ILE A 109 10.08 -0.02 -0.93
CA ILE A 109 10.53 -1.04 0.01
C ILE A 109 11.99 -0.76 0.33
N ARG A 110 12.29 -0.59 1.61
CA ARG A 110 13.64 -0.34 2.11
C ARG A 110 14.07 -1.39 3.11
N ARG A 111 15.39 -1.57 3.24
CA ARG A 111 16.02 -2.27 4.36
C ARG A 111 16.96 -1.29 5.05
N GLY A 112 16.53 -0.77 6.20
CA GLY A 112 17.14 0.43 6.77
C GLY A 112 17.10 1.58 5.76
N GLU A 113 18.24 2.23 5.54
CA GLU A 113 18.35 3.35 4.59
C GLU A 113 18.34 2.91 3.11
N GLN A 114 18.60 1.63 2.82
CA GLN A 114 18.79 1.16 1.45
C GLN A 114 17.46 0.95 0.75
N LEU A 115 17.23 1.68 -0.35
CA LEU A 115 16.10 1.45 -1.25
C LEU A 115 16.28 0.15 -2.04
N LEU A 116 15.30 -0.74 -1.94
CA LEU A 116 15.28 -2.01 -2.65
C LEU A 116 14.34 -1.96 -3.85
N ILE A 117 13.12 -1.47 -3.64
CA ILE A 117 12.06 -1.38 -4.65
C ILE A 117 11.47 0.02 -4.65
N ALA A 118 11.27 0.59 -5.83
CA ALA A 118 10.42 1.75 -6.03
C ALA A 118 9.27 1.37 -6.97
N ALA A 119 8.04 1.69 -6.58
CA ALA A 119 6.86 1.36 -7.35
C ALA A 119 5.88 2.54 -7.46
N LYS A 120 5.26 2.66 -8.63
CA LYS A 120 4.11 3.53 -8.86
C LYS A 120 2.92 2.66 -9.24
N VAL A 121 1.83 2.80 -8.49
CA VAL A 121 0.62 2.00 -8.64
C VAL A 121 -0.53 2.89 -9.04
N THR A 122 -1.17 2.61 -10.17
CA THR A 122 -2.42 3.24 -10.57
C THR A 122 -3.56 2.29 -10.26
N ILE A 123 -4.48 2.75 -9.42
CA ILE A 123 -5.65 2.00 -8.99
C ILE A 123 -6.87 2.59 -9.71
N ALA A 124 -7.64 1.72 -10.36
CA ALA A 124 -8.98 2.06 -10.84
C ALA A 124 -9.99 1.84 -9.71
N VAL A 125 -10.96 2.76 -9.60
CA VAL A 125 -12.10 2.62 -8.70
C VAL A 125 -13.27 2.15 -9.54
N VAL A 126 -13.82 0.99 -9.18
CA VAL A 126 -14.92 0.35 -9.92
C VAL A 126 -16.02 -0.07 -8.96
N ASN A 127 -17.22 -0.27 -9.49
CA ASN A 127 -18.30 -0.89 -8.75
C ASN A 127 -18.20 -2.43 -8.81
N ARG A 128 -19.11 -3.14 -8.12
CA ARG A 128 -19.15 -4.61 -8.10
C ARG A 128 -19.31 -5.26 -9.48
N LEU A 129 -19.80 -4.53 -10.47
CA LEU A 129 -19.93 -4.98 -11.87
C LEU A 129 -18.67 -4.69 -12.71
N GLY A 130 -17.60 -4.16 -12.11
CA GLY A 130 -16.35 -3.82 -12.79
C GLY A 130 -16.41 -2.53 -13.61
N ARG A 131 -17.47 -1.71 -13.47
CA ARG A 131 -17.59 -0.44 -14.20
C ARG A 131 -16.92 0.69 -13.43
N PRO A 132 -16.26 1.67 -14.10
CA PRO A 132 -15.66 2.82 -13.43
C PRO A 132 -16.66 3.54 -12.53
N ARG A 133 -16.24 3.79 -11.29
CA ARG A 133 -17.04 4.45 -10.26
C ARG A 133 -16.25 5.58 -9.63
N ARG A 134 -16.91 6.69 -9.29
CA ARG A 134 -16.26 7.82 -8.62
C ARG A 134 -15.91 7.46 -7.17
N LEU A 135 -14.68 7.75 -6.77
CA LEU A 135 -14.24 7.70 -5.37
C LEU A 135 -14.99 8.77 -4.57
N PRO A 136 -15.67 8.42 -3.46
CA PRO A 136 -16.30 9.40 -2.59
C PRO A 136 -15.30 10.47 -2.11
N GLU A 137 -15.72 11.73 -2.10
CA GLU A 137 -14.83 12.86 -1.81
C GLU A 137 -14.26 12.82 -0.38
N THR A 138 -15.04 12.34 0.58
CA THR A 138 -14.61 12.13 1.97
C THR A 138 -13.46 11.13 2.06
N LEU A 139 -13.57 10.02 1.33
CA LEU A 139 -12.54 8.98 1.27
C LEU A 139 -11.31 9.48 0.48
N ALA A 140 -11.52 10.19 -0.63
CA ALA A 140 -10.43 10.83 -1.37
C ALA A 140 -9.62 11.80 -0.50
N ALA A 141 -10.29 12.58 0.35
CA ALA A 141 -9.63 13.49 1.27
C ALA A 141 -8.77 12.75 2.31
N GLN A 142 -9.24 11.64 2.88
CA GLN A 142 -8.46 10.83 3.83
C GLN A 142 -7.13 10.34 3.24
N PHE A 143 -7.14 9.92 1.98
CA PHE A 143 -5.92 9.50 1.29
C PHE A 143 -4.94 10.65 1.06
N LEU A 144 -5.42 11.89 0.91
CA LEU A 144 -4.57 13.07 0.66
C LEU A 144 -4.09 13.72 1.96
N THR A 145 -4.91 13.80 3.01
CA THR A 145 -4.55 14.46 4.28
C THR A 145 -3.47 13.70 5.04
N SER A 146 -3.45 12.37 4.94
CA SER A 146 -2.40 11.53 5.52
C SER A 146 -1.02 11.71 4.85
N SER A 147 -0.92 12.53 3.80
CA SER A 147 0.34 12.93 3.17
C SER A 147 0.78 14.37 3.50
N ALA A 148 0.05 15.09 4.37
CA ALA A 148 0.13 16.54 4.53
C ALA A 148 0.18 17.04 5.99
N GLN A 149 1.12 16.58 6.81
CA GLN A 149 1.44 17.24 8.10
C GLN A 149 2.95 17.36 8.42
N ALA A 150 3.70 18.06 7.54
CA ALA A 150 4.79 19.01 7.88
C ALA A 150 4.79 19.70 9.24
N PRO A 151 5.67 19.43 10.23
CA PRO A 151 6.18 20.50 11.09
C PRO A 151 7.49 21.06 10.51
N HIS A 152 7.61 22.39 10.62
CA HIS A 152 8.86 23.14 10.43
C HIS A 152 9.97 22.68 11.37
#